data_AF-A0AAJ2U5K4-F1
#
_entry.id   AF-A0AAJ2U5K4-F1
#
_cell.length_a   1.000
_cell.length_b   1.000
_cell.length_c   1.000
_cell.angle_alpha   90.00
_cell.angle_beta   90.00
_cell.angle_gamma   90.00
#
_symmetry.space_group_name_H-M   'P 1'
#
loop_
_entity.id
_entity.type
_entity.pdbx_description
1 polymer ?
#
loop_
_entity_poly.entity_id
_entity_poly.type
_entity_poly.pdbx_seq_one_letter_code
_entity_poly.pdbx_strand_id
1 'polypeptide(L)'
;MADSDAESPPVATTAGAPRVHDRAAQAIAAAGGRVPDVRGGAVLAVAGADDPGGPPTVERVAGGCGGGRRVLLEGRAVVRSDGVRPTHLLVWASGPDGGEVLVLVERGDRGVTPWPAEGTTAGEIGFEAVRLDADRVVSGTLA
;
A
#
# COMPACT_ATOMS: atom_id res chain seq x y z
N MET A 1 -47.59 30.18 -2.24
CA MET A 1 -46.39 30.75 -1.60
C MET A 1 -45.65 29.58 -0.99
N ALA A 2 -44.44 29.36 -1.49
CA ALA A 2 -43.53 28.33 -1.01
C ALA A 2 -42.88 28.80 0.29
N ASP A 3 -42.69 27.90 1.25
CA ASP A 3 -41.37 27.68 1.82
C ASP A 3 -41.36 26.28 2.43
N SER A 4 -40.62 25.41 1.76
CA SER A 4 -40.27 24.09 2.25
C SER A 4 -39.11 24.28 3.21
N ASP A 5 -39.34 24.12 4.51
CA ASP A 5 -38.28 23.85 5.49
C ASP A 5 -37.67 22.49 5.16
N ALA A 6 -36.78 22.49 4.16
CA ALA A 6 -35.85 21.41 3.93
C ALA A 6 -34.81 21.47 5.04
N GLU A 7 -35.14 20.85 6.18
CA GLU A 7 -34.19 20.43 7.18
C GLU A 7 -33.15 19.56 6.46
N SER A 8 -32.03 20.18 6.09
CA SER A 8 -30.91 19.46 5.50
C SER A 8 -30.44 18.48 6.58
N PRO A 9 -30.39 17.17 6.31
CA PRO A 9 -29.84 16.25 7.30
C PRO A 9 -28.41 16.69 7.60
N PRO A 10 -27.97 16.61 8.87
CA PRO A 10 -26.60 16.99 9.22
C PRO A 10 -25.65 16.20 8.32
N VAL A 11 -24.78 16.90 7.60
CA VAL A 11 -23.65 16.28 6.92
C VAL A 11 -22.97 15.43 7.98
N ALA A 12 -23.03 14.11 7.83
CA ALA A 12 -22.28 13.19 8.65
C ALA A 12 -20.81 13.49 8.37
N THR A 13 -20.23 14.42 9.13
CA THR A 13 -18.79 14.54 9.29
C THR A 13 -18.35 13.14 9.64
N THR A 14 -17.56 12.55 8.75
CA THR A 14 -16.97 11.22 8.89
C THR A 14 -15.88 11.28 9.97
N ALA A 15 -16.25 11.71 11.16
CA ALA A 15 -15.46 11.57 12.37
C ALA A 15 -15.63 10.12 12.81
N GLY A 16 -14.65 9.27 12.50
CA GLY A 16 -14.61 7.95 13.12
C GLY A 16 -13.59 6.99 12.53
N ALA A 17 -13.29 7.07 11.22
CA ALA A 17 -12.27 6.22 10.61
C ALA A 17 -10.98 7.03 10.41
N PRO A 18 -9.82 6.58 10.94
CA PRO A 18 -8.55 7.20 10.57
C PRO A 18 -8.37 7.13 9.06
N ARG A 19 -7.85 8.22 8.48
CA ARG A 19 -7.54 8.32 7.05
C ARG A 19 -6.63 7.16 6.64
N VAL A 20 -6.71 6.70 5.39
CA VAL A 20 -5.87 5.57 4.93
C VAL A 20 -4.39 5.88 5.13
N HIS A 21 -4.00 7.14 4.94
CA HIS A 21 -2.65 7.64 5.21
C HIS A 21 -2.25 7.52 6.69
N ASP A 22 -3.16 7.78 7.62
CA ASP A 22 -2.88 7.67 9.06
C ASP A 22 -2.71 6.20 9.45
N ARG A 23 -3.51 5.29 8.88
CA ARG A 23 -3.33 3.84 9.07
C ARG A 23 -2.01 3.33 8.50
N ALA A 24 -1.62 3.82 7.32
CA ALA A 24 -0.33 3.50 6.72
C ALA A 24 0.82 3.93 7.65
N ALA A 25 0.77 5.17 8.14
CA ALA A 25 1.77 5.69 9.08
C ALA A 25 1.82 4.89 10.40
N GLN A 26 0.67 4.49 10.94
CA GLN A 26 0.60 3.64 12.13
C GLN A 26 1.20 2.25 11.90
N ALA A 27 0.93 1.63 10.75
CA ALA A 27 1.48 0.32 10.38
C ALA A 27 3.02 0.37 10.28
N ILE A 28 3.56 1.42 9.67
CA ILE A 28 5.01 1.69 9.62
C ILE A 28 5.59 1.86 11.03
N ALA A 29 4.95 2.69 11.86
CA ALA A 29 5.42 2.98 13.21
C ALA A 29 5.42 1.71 14.09
N ALA A 30 4.37 0.89 13.99
CA ALA A 30 4.26 -0.38 14.69
C ALA A 30 5.29 -1.41 14.21
N ALA A 31 5.63 -1.40 12.92
CA ALA A 31 6.67 -2.24 12.34
C ALA A 31 8.10 -1.86 12.74
N GLY A 32 8.30 -0.68 13.35
CA GLY A 32 9.64 -0.13 13.58
C GLY A 32 10.41 0.19 12.29
N GLY A 33 9.70 0.20 11.15
CA GLY A 33 10.27 0.38 9.83
C GLY A 33 10.74 1.82 9.61
N ARG A 34 11.97 1.99 9.11
CA ARG A 34 12.41 3.27 8.55
C ARG A 34 11.86 3.36 7.14
N VAL A 35 10.77 4.10 6.92
CA VAL A 35 10.38 4.42 5.55
C VAL A 35 11.45 5.31 4.95
N PRO A 36 12.09 4.88 3.83
CA PRO A 36 13.01 5.74 3.10
C PRO A 36 12.23 6.96 2.63
N ASP A 37 12.52 8.09 3.27
CA ASP A 37 12.03 9.42 2.98
C ASP A 37 10.55 9.77 3.31
N VAL A 38 10.21 9.72 4.61
CA VAL A 38 9.05 10.47 5.16
C VAL A 38 9.38 11.96 5.37
N ARG A 39 10.47 12.50 4.79
CA ARG A 39 10.80 13.93 4.91
C ARG A 39 10.09 14.74 3.80
N GLY A 40 8.76 14.85 3.90
CA GLY A 40 8.05 16.02 3.39
C GLY A 40 7.26 15.90 2.09
N GLY A 41 6.66 14.75 1.77
CA GLY A 41 5.75 14.66 0.61
C GLY A 41 5.15 13.30 0.24
N ALA A 42 5.45 12.24 0.99
CA ALA A 42 4.94 10.90 0.67
C ALA A 42 3.41 10.80 0.89
N VAL A 43 2.69 10.59 -0.20
CA VAL A 43 1.26 10.23 -0.21
C VAL A 43 1.17 8.71 -0.26
N LEU A 44 0.66 8.11 0.83
CA LEU A 44 0.62 6.67 1.11
C LEU A 44 -0.78 6.09 0.88
N ALA A 45 -0.86 5.02 0.11
CA ALA A 45 -2.02 4.15 0.07
C ALA A 45 -1.66 2.74 0.58
N VAL A 46 -2.67 1.97 0.97
CA VAL A 46 -2.50 0.61 1.49
C VAL A 46 -3.05 -0.36 0.47
N ALA A 47 -2.27 -1.39 0.15
CA ALA A 47 -2.67 -2.51 -0.69
C ALA A 47 -2.65 -3.79 0.15
N GLY A 48 -3.74 -4.55 0.12
CA GLY A 48 -3.84 -5.81 0.86
C GLY A 48 -4.87 -6.73 0.23
N ALA A 49 -4.98 -7.95 0.77
CA ALA A 49 -6.02 -8.87 0.35
C ALA A 49 -7.39 -8.41 0.89
N ASP A 50 -8.34 -8.20 -0.01
CA ASP A 50 -9.77 -8.06 0.29
C ASP A 50 -10.59 -9.22 -0.38
N ASP A 51 -9.96 -10.40 -0.67
CA ASP A 51 -10.46 -11.70 -1.25
C ASP A 51 -10.35 -11.87 -2.82
N PRO A 52 -10.28 -13.08 -3.48
CA PRO A 52 -10.05 -14.48 -3.07
C PRO A 52 -8.76 -15.15 -3.64
N GLY A 53 -7.86 -14.37 -4.24
CA GLY A 53 -6.60 -14.88 -4.82
C GLY A 53 -5.43 -15.06 -3.83
N GLY A 54 -5.66 -14.76 -2.55
CA GLY A 54 -4.61 -14.58 -1.55
C GLY A 54 -3.91 -13.22 -1.66
N PRO A 55 -3.18 -12.79 -0.62
CA PRO A 55 -2.34 -11.59 -0.70
C PRO A 55 -1.22 -11.79 -1.73
N PRO A 56 -0.63 -10.70 -2.25
CA PRO A 56 0.61 -10.78 -3.03
C PRO A 56 1.67 -11.61 -2.29
N THR A 57 2.50 -12.35 -3.03
CA THR A 57 3.62 -13.08 -2.46
C THR A 57 4.90 -12.26 -2.56
N VAL A 58 5.75 -12.42 -1.57
CA VAL A 58 7.07 -11.79 -1.55
C VAL A 58 8.14 -12.82 -1.23
N GLU A 59 9.17 -12.90 -2.05
CA GLU A 59 10.26 -13.85 -1.87
C GLU A 59 11.63 -13.20 -2.04
N ARG A 60 12.65 -13.78 -1.40
CA ARG A 60 14.05 -13.40 -1.65
C ARG A 60 14.52 -14.00 -2.96
N VAL A 61 15.07 -13.15 -3.82
CA VAL A 61 15.78 -13.58 -5.03
C VAL A 61 17.27 -13.59 -4.74
N ALA A 62 17.95 -14.67 -5.12
CA ALA A 62 19.40 -14.73 -5.08
C ALA A 62 19.98 -13.59 -5.93
N GLY A 63 20.60 -12.61 -5.27
CA GLY A 63 21.26 -11.51 -5.97
C GLY A 63 22.45 -12.04 -6.75
N GLY A 64 22.49 -11.80 -8.06
CA GLY A 64 23.74 -11.85 -8.81
C GLY A 64 24.75 -10.85 -8.20
N CYS A 65 26.04 -11.01 -8.51
CA CYS A 65 27.12 -10.11 -8.06
C CYS A 65 26.81 -8.64 -8.40
N GLY A 66 26.11 -7.94 -7.51
CA GLY A 66 25.48 -6.67 -7.86
C GLY A 66 24.42 -6.18 -6.86
N GLY A 67 24.61 -6.44 -5.56
CA GLY A 67 24.16 -5.56 -4.46
C GLY A 67 22.66 -5.38 -4.20
N GLY A 68 21.89 -4.82 -5.13
CA GLY A 68 20.66 -4.08 -4.84
C GLY A 68 19.39 -4.92 -4.72
N ARG A 69 18.92 -5.50 -5.82
CA ARG A 69 17.54 -6.04 -5.89
C ARG A 69 17.49 -7.50 -5.49
N ARG A 70 16.82 -7.77 -4.38
CA ARG A 70 16.82 -9.08 -3.72
C ARG A 70 15.43 -9.57 -3.34
N VAL A 71 14.39 -8.83 -3.70
CA VAL A 71 13.01 -9.18 -3.36
C VAL A 71 12.16 -9.16 -4.62
N LEU A 72 11.35 -10.20 -4.80
CA LEU A 72 10.34 -10.30 -5.85
C LEU A 72 8.97 -10.21 -5.20
N LEU A 73 8.14 -9.28 -5.67
CA LEU A 73 6.74 -9.14 -5.28
C LEU A 73 5.85 -9.49 -6.47
N GLU A 74 4.94 -10.44 -6.28
CA GLU A 74 4.03 -10.92 -7.30
C GLU A 74 2.60 -11.06 -6.78
N GLY A 75 1.63 -10.91 -7.68
CA GLY A 75 0.22 -11.17 -7.37
C GLY A 75 -0.66 -9.94 -7.54
N ARG A 76 -1.79 -9.93 -6.83
CA ARG A 76 -2.78 -8.85 -6.92
C ARG A 76 -3.24 -8.44 -5.53
N ALA A 77 -3.62 -7.18 -5.40
CA ALA A 77 -4.18 -6.64 -4.17
C ALA A 77 -5.29 -5.64 -4.48
N VAL A 78 -6.10 -5.35 -3.47
CA VAL A 78 -6.99 -4.20 -3.49
C VAL A 78 -6.27 -3.04 -2.81
N VAL A 79 -6.17 -1.93 -3.53
CA VAL A 79 -5.68 -0.67 -3.01
C VAL A 79 -6.84 0.09 -2.40
N ARG A 80 -6.61 0.67 -1.22
CA ARG A 80 -7.45 1.71 -0.62
C ARG A 80 -6.64 3.00 -0.54
N SER A 81 -7.28 4.13 -0.84
CA SER A 81 -6.67 5.45 -0.73
C SER A 81 -7.70 6.50 -0.32
N ASP A 82 -7.25 7.68 0.11
CA ASP A 82 -8.13 8.82 0.39
C ASP A 82 -8.53 9.61 -0.88
N GLY A 83 -8.31 9.04 -2.08
CA GLY A 83 -8.59 9.71 -3.37
C GLY A 83 -7.50 10.69 -3.79
N VAL A 84 -6.37 10.73 -3.09
CA VAL A 84 -5.19 11.53 -3.46
C VAL A 84 -4.24 10.66 -4.27
N ARG A 85 -3.57 11.22 -5.28
CA ARG A 85 -2.62 10.49 -6.13
C ARG A 85 -1.43 9.97 -5.30
N PRO A 86 -1.34 8.66 -4.97
CA PRO A 86 -0.29 8.18 -4.10
C PRO A 86 1.05 8.18 -4.82
N THR A 87 2.10 8.38 -4.05
CA THR A 87 3.51 8.25 -4.48
C THR A 87 4.09 6.91 -4.07
N HIS A 88 3.56 6.35 -2.98
CA HIS A 88 4.01 5.12 -2.35
C HIS A 88 2.81 4.24 -1.98
N LEU A 89 3.01 2.93 -1.99
CA LEU A 89 2.07 1.93 -1.51
C LEU A 89 2.74 1.09 -0.43
N LEU A 90 2.01 0.88 0.67
CA LEU A 90 2.32 -0.17 1.62
C LEU A 90 1.53 -1.41 1.25
N VAL A 91 2.23 -2.48 0.91
CA VAL A 91 1.66 -3.73 0.43
C VAL A 91 1.81 -4.79 1.52
N TRP A 92 0.69 -5.31 1.99
CA TRP A 92 0.66 -6.52 2.81
C TRP A 92 0.79 -7.73 1.89
N ALA A 93 1.88 -8.47 2.05
CA ALA A 93 2.23 -9.63 1.24
C ALA A 93 2.49 -10.86 2.13
N SER A 94 2.35 -12.06 1.57
CA SER A 94 2.78 -13.30 2.21
C SER A 94 4.23 -13.61 1.86
N GLY A 95 5.06 -13.74 2.90
CA GLY A 95 6.40 -14.27 2.79
C GLY A 95 6.42 -15.78 2.49
N PRO A 96 7.61 -16.35 2.22
CA PRO A 96 7.77 -17.76 1.87
C PRO A 96 7.30 -18.72 2.96
N ASP A 97 7.39 -18.32 4.23
CA ASP A 97 6.92 -19.10 5.38
C ASP A 97 5.42 -18.95 5.64
N GLY A 98 4.69 -18.23 4.78
CA GLY A 98 3.29 -17.86 4.98
C GLY A 98 3.09 -16.71 5.99
N GLY A 99 4.17 -16.17 6.56
CA GLY A 99 4.13 -15.00 7.43
C GLY A 99 3.76 -13.73 6.67
N GLU A 100 3.09 -12.80 7.35
CA GLU A 100 2.75 -11.50 6.79
C GLU A 100 3.99 -10.58 6.76
N VAL A 101 4.21 -9.95 5.61
CA VAL A 101 5.33 -9.07 5.31
C VAL A 101 4.79 -7.75 4.78
N LEU A 102 5.35 -6.64 5.25
CA LEU A 102 4.99 -5.30 4.78
C LEU A 102 6.06 -4.78 3.82
N VAL A 103 5.67 -4.49 2.59
CA VAL A 103 6.57 -4.06 1.52
C VAL A 103 6.21 -2.64 1.07
N LEU A 104 7.22 -1.78 0.91
CA LEU A 104 7.07 -0.44 0.38
C LEU A 104 7.34 -0.43 -1.13
N VAL A 105 6.33 -0.04 -1.92
CA VAL A 105 6.39 0.08 -3.37
C VAL A 105 6.24 1.54 -3.79
N GLU A 106 7.05 1.99 -4.74
CA GLU A 106 6.99 3.32 -5.33
C GLU A 106 6.34 3.32 -6.70
N ARG A 107 5.79 4.47 -7.10
CA ARG A 107 5.19 4.66 -8.43
C ARG A 107 6.13 4.32 -9.58
N GLY A 108 7.44 4.51 -9.39
CA GLY A 108 8.46 4.24 -10.40
C GLY A 108 8.84 2.77 -10.53
N ASP A 109 8.36 1.90 -9.63
CA ASP A 109 8.70 0.48 -9.65
C ASP A 109 8.09 -0.22 -10.86
N ARG A 110 8.92 -0.97 -11.56
CA ARG A 110 8.50 -1.71 -12.76
C ARG A 110 7.67 -2.92 -12.36
N GLY A 111 6.63 -3.20 -13.15
CA GLY A 111 5.72 -4.33 -12.92
C GLY A 111 4.51 -3.99 -12.05
N VAL A 112 4.33 -2.72 -11.66
CA VAL A 112 3.18 -2.29 -10.85
C VAL A 112 2.12 -1.66 -11.75
N THR A 113 0.93 -2.26 -11.85
CA THR A 113 -0.12 -1.76 -12.74
C THR A 113 -1.54 -2.23 -12.36
N PRO A 114 -2.58 -1.39 -12.48
CA PRO A 114 -2.50 0.05 -12.71
C PRO A 114 -2.07 0.80 -11.43
N TRP A 115 -1.34 1.90 -11.58
CA TRP A 115 -1.09 2.78 -10.44
C TRP A 115 -2.35 3.56 -10.08
N PRO A 116 -2.72 3.73 -8.78
CA PRO A 116 -3.93 4.45 -8.41
C PRO A 116 -3.96 5.87 -8.96
N ALA A 117 -5.07 6.22 -9.60
CA ALA A 117 -5.28 7.55 -10.14
C ALA A 117 -5.76 8.52 -9.05
N GLU A 118 -5.63 9.82 -9.33
CA GLU A 118 -6.26 10.84 -8.49
C GLU A 118 -7.79 10.66 -8.52
N GLY A 119 -8.43 10.81 -7.37
CA GLY A 119 -9.86 10.55 -7.17
C GLY A 119 -10.22 9.09 -6.90
N THR A 120 -9.30 8.13 -7.08
CA THR A 120 -9.57 6.70 -6.84
C THR A 120 -9.43 6.34 -5.36
N THR A 121 -10.52 6.00 -4.69
CA THR A 121 -10.51 5.57 -3.28
C THR A 121 -10.35 4.06 -3.08
N ALA A 122 -10.66 3.28 -4.12
CA ALA A 122 -10.44 1.84 -4.15
C ALA A 122 -10.18 1.34 -5.59
N GLY A 123 -9.38 0.30 -5.74
CA GLY A 123 -9.14 -0.34 -7.03
C GLY A 123 -8.22 -1.55 -6.93
N GLU A 124 -8.18 -2.35 -7.98
CA GLU A 124 -7.23 -3.46 -8.07
C GLU A 124 -5.86 -2.97 -8.51
N ILE A 125 -4.82 -3.62 -8.00
CA ILE A 125 -3.44 -3.44 -8.45
C ILE A 125 -2.77 -4.80 -8.64
N GLY A 126 -2.00 -4.91 -9.72
CA GLY A 126 -1.16 -6.05 -10.03
C GLY A 126 0.31 -5.76 -9.80
N PHE A 127 1.01 -6.78 -9.33
CA PHE A 127 2.45 -6.84 -9.18
C PHE A 127 2.96 -7.97 -10.08
N GLU A 128 3.59 -7.60 -11.19
CA GLU A 128 4.13 -8.52 -12.20
C GLU A 128 5.65 -8.50 -12.12
N ALA A 129 6.22 -9.46 -11.41
CA ALA A 129 7.66 -9.62 -11.20
C ALA A 129 8.35 -8.33 -10.71
N VAL A 130 7.77 -7.68 -9.70
CA VAL A 130 8.27 -6.40 -9.17
C VAL A 130 9.53 -6.66 -8.36
N ARG A 131 10.67 -6.18 -8.87
CA ARG A 131 11.99 -6.40 -8.25
C ARG A 131 12.42 -5.22 -7.40
N LEU A 132 12.52 -5.46 -6.10
CA LEU A 132 12.79 -4.46 -5.08
C LEU A 132 14.10 -4.75 -4.34
N ASP A 133 14.65 -3.71 -3.73
CA ASP A 133 15.77 -3.82 -2.81
C ASP A 133 15.28 -4.41 -1.46
N ALA A 134 16.16 -5.09 -0.72
CA ALA A 134 15.76 -5.78 0.51
C ALA A 134 15.29 -4.84 1.64
N ASP A 135 15.72 -3.58 1.61
CA ASP A 135 15.31 -2.54 2.55
C ASP A 135 13.88 -2.02 2.30
N ARG A 136 13.25 -2.42 1.19
CA ARG A 136 11.83 -2.18 0.92
C ARG A 136 10.90 -3.03 1.78
N VAL A 137 11.42 -4.09 2.40
CA VAL A 137 10.70 -4.87 3.41
C VAL A 137 10.77 -4.11 4.73
N VAL A 138 9.69 -3.42 5.08
CA VAL A 138 9.64 -2.53 6.26
C VAL A 138 9.15 -3.25 7.52
N SER A 139 8.55 -4.43 7.38
CA SER A 139 8.14 -5.33 8.47
C SER A 139 8.12 -6.79 8.01
N GLY A 140 8.30 -7.72 8.94
CA GLY A 140 8.30 -9.16 8.67
C GLY A 140 9.68 -9.73 8.31
N THR A 141 9.79 -11.06 8.27
CA THR A 141 11.04 -11.75 7.91
C THR A 141 10.84 -12.54 6.63
N LEU A 142 11.76 -12.39 5.70
CA LEU A 142 11.94 -13.31 4.59
C LEU A 142 13.08 -14.25 5.00
N ALA A 143 12.75 -15.41 5.57
CA ALA A 143 13.76 -16.43 5.94
C ALA A 143 14.23 -17.18 4.69
#